data_AF-A0A1N6S916-F1
#
_entry.id   AF-A0A1N6S916-F1
#
_cell.length_a   1.000
_cell.length_b   1.000
_cell.length_c   1.000
_cell.angle_alpha   90.00
_cell.angle_beta   90.00
_cell.angle_gamma   90.00
#
_symmetry.space_group_name_H-M   'P 1'
#
loop_
_entity.id
_entity.type
_entity.pdbx_description
1 polymer ?
#
loop_
_entity_poly.entity_id
_entity_poly.type
_entity_poly.pdbx_seq_one_letter_code
_entity_poly.pdbx_strand_id
1 'polypeptide(L)' 'MSNSNESLSTVELARLSGVDDAVALAKIERAEHVAEMLNAAGSWVKQVVVSAAGSVSHAVHNVFTRHAH' A
#
# COMPACT_ATOMS: atom_id res chain seq x y z
N MET A 1 14.82 -21.83 20.44
CA MET A 1 14.16 -21.47 19.16
C MET A 1 12.89 -20.73 19.52
N SER A 2 12.84 -19.41 19.36
CA SER A 2 11.60 -18.63 19.45
C SER A 2 11.46 -17.92 18.11
N ASN A 3 10.63 -18.52 17.24
CA ASN A 3 10.13 -17.86 16.03
C ASN A 3 9.12 -16.81 16.50
N SER A 4 9.33 -15.55 16.13
CA SER A 4 8.29 -14.54 15.87
C SER A 4 8.97 -13.19 15.68
N ASN A 5 9.30 -12.87 14.44
CA ASN A 5 9.56 -11.50 14.02
C ASN A 5 8.20 -10.80 13.79
N GLU A 6 7.30 -10.90 14.78
CA GLU A 6 5.99 -10.25 14.75
C GLU A 6 6.24 -8.78 15.09
N SER A 7 6.20 -7.93 14.07
CA SER A 7 6.15 -6.49 14.26
C SER A 7 4.91 -6.17 15.08
N LEU A 8 5.10 -5.63 16.29
CA LEU A 8 4.01 -5.17 17.13
C LEU A 8 3.17 -4.13 16.38
N SER A 9 1.85 -4.20 16.53
CA SER A 9 0.92 -3.19 16.02
C SER A 9 1.15 -1.84 16.72
N THR A 10 0.76 -0.76 16.06
CA THR A 10 0.93 0.60 16.61
C THR A 10 0.13 0.77 17.91
N VAL A 11 -1.00 0.07 18.04
CA VAL A 11 -1.81 0.01 19.26
C VAL A 11 -1.07 -0.68 20.41
N GLU A 12 -0.39 -1.80 20.14
CA GLU A 12 0.39 -2.52 21.16
C GLU A 12 1.58 -1.70 21.65
N LEU A 13 2.27 -1.00 20.74
CA LEU A 13 3.33 -0.05 21.10
C LEU A 13 2.80 1.10 21.97
N ALA A 14 1.60 1.61 21.66
CA ALA A 14 0.97 2.66 22.47
C ALA A 14 0.64 2.17 23.89
N ARG A 15 0.13 0.93 24.03
CA ARG A 15 -0.12 0.31 25.34
C ARG A 15 1.18 0.12 26.13
N LEU A 16 2.24 -0.39 25.49
CA LEU A 16 3.55 -0.55 26.13
C LEU A 16 4.15 0.79 26.58
N SER A 17 3.78 1.89 25.92
CA SER A 17 4.20 3.26 26.27
C SER A 17 3.35 3.90 27.37
N GLY A 18 2.37 3.17 27.93
CA GLY A 18 1.49 3.65 29.01
C GLY A 18 0.24 4.40 28.53
N VAL A 19 -0.17 4.23 27.27
CA VAL A 19 -1.46 4.76 26.78
C VAL A 19 -2.56 3.78 27.15
N ASP A 20 -3.30 4.09 28.22
CA ASP A 20 -4.44 3.29 28.70
C ASP A 20 -5.81 3.88 28.33
N ASP A 21 -5.84 5.09 27.74
CA ASP A 21 -7.08 5.72 27.30
C ASP A 21 -7.69 4.94 26.11
N ALA A 22 -8.87 4.34 26.35
CA ALA A 22 -9.55 3.52 25.35
C ALA A 22 -9.93 4.30 24.08
N VAL A 23 -10.21 5.61 24.19
CA VAL A 23 -10.52 6.45 23.03
C VAL A 23 -9.27 6.74 22.22
N ALA A 24 -8.13 6.98 22.89
CA ALA A 24 -6.84 7.16 22.23
C ALA A 24 -6.40 5.89 21.49
N LEU A 25 -6.52 4.72 22.12
CA LEU A 25 -6.19 3.44 21.50
C LEU A 25 -7.07 3.15 20.28
N ALA A 26 -8.39 3.41 20.37
CA ALA A 26 -9.30 3.23 19.23
C ALA A 26 -9.00 4.20 18.07
N LYS A 27 -8.52 5.42 18.36
CA LYS A 27 -8.06 6.37 17.33
C LYS A 27 -6.80 5.87 16.62
N ILE A 28 -5.86 5.30 17.37
CA ILE A 28 -4.61 4.74 16.84
C ILE A 28 -4.92 3.56 15.93
N GLU A 29 -5.76 2.62 16.37
CA GLU A 29 -6.20 1.47 15.59
C GLU A 29 -6.87 1.90 14.27
N ARG A 30 -7.76 2.89 14.33
CA ARG A 30 -8.42 3.42 13.13
C ARG A 30 -7.43 4.10 12.19
N ALA A 31 -6.43 4.82 12.71
CA ALA A 31 -5.40 5.45 11.89
C ALA A 31 -4.52 4.43 11.18
N GLU A 32 -4.14 3.35 11.87
CA GLU A 32 -3.39 2.22 11.33
C GLU A 32 -4.16 1.55 10.18
N HIS A 33 -5.44 1.26 10.40
CA HIS A 33 -6.31 0.69 9.36
C HIS A 33 -6.47 1.62 8.14
N VAL A 34 -6.65 2.93 8.35
CA VAL A 34 -6.75 3.89 7.24
C VAL A 34 -5.43 3.96 6.45
N ALA A 35 -4.28 3.90 7.12
CA ALA A 35 -2.97 3.89 6.46
C ALA A 35 -2.80 2.63 5.59
N GLU A 36 -3.23 1.46 6.07
CA GLU A 36 -3.23 0.22 5.28
C GLU A 36 -4.13 0.34 4.04
N MET A 37 -5.34 0.88 4.19
CA MET A 37 -6.25 1.10 3.07
C MET A 37 -5.66 2.05 2.02
N LEU A 38 -5.02 3.14 2.45
CA LEU A 38 -4.36 4.08 1.54
C LEU A 38 -3.17 3.45 0.81
N ASN A 39 -2.38 2.63 1.50
CA ASN A 39 -1.29 1.88 0.86
C ASN A 39 -1.82 0.88 -0.18
N ALA A 40 -2.90 0.16 0.14
CA ALA A 40 -3.55 -0.75 -0.81
C ALA A 40 -4.11 0.00 -2.01
N ALA A 41 -4.78 1.14 -1.79
CA ALA A 41 -5.29 2.00 -2.85
C ALA A 41 -4.15 2.56 -3.75
N GLY A 42 -3.06 3.03 -3.14
CA GLY A 42 -1.89 3.49 -3.87
C GLY A 42 -1.23 2.38 -4.71
N SER A 43 -1.21 1.15 -4.21
CA SER A 43 -0.75 -0.02 -4.96
C SER A 43 -1.63 -0.31 -6.18
N TRP A 44 -2.94 -0.27 -6.01
CA TRP A 44 -3.89 -0.44 -7.11
C TRP A 44 -3.72 0.66 -8.18
N VAL A 45 -3.58 1.92 -7.77
CA VAL A 45 -3.33 3.04 -8.70
C VAL A 45 -2.03 2.81 -9.48
N LYS A 46 -0.94 2.41 -8.80
CA LYS A 46 0.32 2.08 -9.48
C LYS A 46 0.13 0.97 -10.51
N GLN A 47 -0.60 -0.09 -10.16
CA GLN A 47 -0.86 -1.20 -11.07
C GLN A 47 -1.63 -0.75 -12.32
N VAL A 48 -2.68 0.05 -12.15
CA VAL A 48 -3.46 0.62 -13.28
C VAL A 48 -2.60 1.51 -14.16
N VAL A 49 -1.79 2.39 -13.58
CA VAL A 49 -0.90 3.31 -14.33
C VAL A 49 0.16 2.54 -15.11
N VAL A 50 0.81 1.55 -14.49
CA VAL A 50 1.81 0.71 -15.15
C VAL A 50 1.18 -0.09 -16.30
N SER A 51 0.00 -0.67 -16.10
CA SER A 51 -0.72 -1.36 -17.16
C SER A 51 -1.09 -0.43 -18.33
N ALA A 52 -1.59 0.77 -18.04
CA ALA A 52 -1.92 1.75 -19.08
C ALA A 52 -0.68 2.20 -19.87
N ALA A 53 0.45 2.45 -19.20
CA ALA A 53 1.71 2.80 -19.85
C ALA A 53 2.22 1.66 -20.75
N GLY A 54 2.10 0.41 -20.30
CA GLY A 54 2.43 -0.77 -21.09
C GLY A 54 1.59 -0.86 -22.39
N SER A 55 0.27 -0.63 -22.29
CA SER A 55 -0.62 -0.63 -23.45
C SER A 55 -0.32 0.49 -24.45
N VAL A 56 -0.03 1.70 -23.97
CA VAL A 56 0.35 2.84 -24.84
C VAL A 56 1.68 2.56 -25.54
N SER A 57 2.67 2.04 -24.82
CA SER A 57 3.97 1.67 -25.40
C SER A 57 3.84 0.61 -26.50
N HIS A 58 3.02 -0.42 -26.27
CA HIS A 58 2.72 -1.45 -27.28
C HIS A 58 2.02 -0.88 -28.51
N ALA A 59 1.06 0.03 -28.31
CA ALA A 59 0.36 0.68 -29.42
C ALA A 59 1.28 1.56 -30.27
N VAL A 60 2.14 2.36 -29.63
CA VAL A 60 3.15 3.19 -30.32
C VAL A 60 4.13 2.31 -31.09
N HIS A 61 4.64 1.24 -30.46
CA HIS A 61 5.55 0.30 -31.12
C HIS A 61 4.93 -0.35 -32.36
N ASN A 62 3.65 -0.73 -32.30
CA ASN A 62 2.92 -1.32 -33.43
C ASN A 62 2.69 -0.33 -34.58
N VAL A 63 2.50 0.97 -34.28
CA VAL A 63 2.35 2.00 -35.32
C VAL A 63 3.67 2.24 -36.04
N PHE A 64 4.78 2.34 -35.32
CA PHE A 64 6.10 2.54 -35.92
C PHE A 64 6.58 1.33 -36.74
N THR A 65 6.38 0.11 -36.24
CA THR A 65 6.75 -1.12 -36.99
C THR A 65 5.91 -1.32 -38.25
N ARG A 66 4.64 -0.91 -38.26
CA ARG A 66 3.79 -0.92 -39.47
C ARG A 66 4.17 0.14 -40.51
N HIS A 67 4.82 1.24 -40.13
CA HIS A 67 5.25 2.31 -41.05
C HIS A 67 6.70 2.16 -41.51
N ALA A 68 7.47 1.25 -40.90
CA ALA A 68 8.85 0.95 -41.28
C ALA A 68 8.97 -0.12 -42.39
N HIS A 69 7.84 -0.69 -42.82
CA HIS A 69 7.69 -1.56 -43.99
C HIS A 69 6.99 -0.82 -45.12
#